data_AF-A0A450SYP5-F1
#
_entry.id   AF-A0A450SYP5-F1
#
_cell.length_a   1.000
_cell.length_b   1.000
_cell.length_c   1.000
_cell.angle_alpha   90.00
_cell.angle_beta   90.00
_cell.angle_gamma   90.00
#
_symmetry.space_group_name_H-M   'P 1'
#
loop_
_entity.id
_entity.type
_entity.pdbx_description
1 polymer ?
#
loop_
_entity_poly.entity_id
_entity_poly.type
_entity_poly.pdbx_seq_one_letter_code
_entity_poly.pdbx_strand_id
1 'polypeptide(L)'
;MDTRCLCAASYLYQGTRVIQSNDCHRPLQKKRKKSCPQCNKKIPSHEEKESDVSFGIYIVHQAHIDGFDKAFIITADSDFLPVIKLVSEYFPKKEIHLLIPPGRYKTSRDLRNSIKSSKIKRKHLENNLFPERVRNDSGDIITRPEKYQPLLQE
;
A
#
# COMPACT_ATOMS: atom_id res chain seq x y z
N MET A 1 -22.78 -6.20 -31.43
CA MET A 1 -21.43 -5.62 -31.39
C MET A 1 -21.50 -4.42 -30.48
N ASP A 2 -21.24 -4.61 -29.19
CA ASP A 2 -21.26 -3.54 -28.20
C ASP A 2 -20.20 -3.86 -27.15
N THR A 3 -18.96 -3.50 -27.46
CA THR A 3 -17.80 -3.61 -26.56
C THR A 3 -17.88 -2.50 -25.51
N ARG A 4 -18.76 -2.69 -24.52
CA ARG A 4 -18.67 -1.96 -23.25
C ARG A 4 -17.64 -2.66 -22.39
N CYS A 5 -16.40 -2.26 -22.63
CA CYS A 5 -15.29 -2.41 -21.71
C CYS A 5 -15.73 -1.84 -20.35
N LEU A 6 -16.09 -2.71 -19.40
CA LEU A 6 -16.42 -2.33 -18.02
C LEU A 6 -15.12 -1.95 -17.31
N CYS A 7 -14.60 -0.78 -17.67
CA CYS A 7 -13.66 -0.01 -16.87
C CYS A 7 -14.46 0.59 -15.70
N ALA A 8 -14.64 -0.18 -14.62
CA ALA A 8 -15.16 0.30 -13.35
C ALA A 8 -14.04 0.05 -12.32
N ALA A 9 -13.47 1.02 -11.62
CA ALA A 9 -13.93 2.35 -11.28
C ALA A 9 -12.73 3.31 -11.18
N SER A 10 -12.49 4.09 -12.22
CA SER A 10 -11.61 5.26 -12.18
C SER A 10 -12.45 6.52 -11.99
N TYR A 11 -13.20 6.58 -10.88
CA TYR A 11 -13.57 7.89 -10.34
C TYR A 11 -12.32 8.47 -9.67
N LEU A 12 -11.40 8.97 -10.49
CA LEU A 12 -10.36 9.90 -10.07
C LEU A 12 -11.09 11.19 -9.66
N TYR A 13 -11.52 11.25 -8.40
CA TYR A 13 -11.79 12.53 -7.77
C TYR A 13 -10.51 13.35 -7.92
N GLN A 14 -10.54 14.41 -8.73
CA GLN A 14 -9.45 15.36 -8.86
C GLN A 14 -9.02 15.76 -7.44
N GLY A 15 -7.77 15.45 -7.06
CA GLY A 15 -7.24 15.68 -5.71
C GLY A 15 -7.21 14.47 -4.76
N THR A 16 -7.77 13.31 -5.11
CA THR A 16 -7.67 12.09 -4.28
C THR A 16 -6.53 11.20 -4.73
N ARG A 17 -5.62 10.85 -3.81
CA ARG A 17 -4.47 10.00 -4.08
C ARG A 17 -4.39 8.82 -3.11
N VAL A 18 -4.15 7.62 -3.63
CA VAL A 18 -3.74 6.48 -2.82
C VAL A 18 -2.23 6.51 -2.72
N ILE A 19 -1.70 6.40 -1.50
CA ILE A 19 -0.27 6.47 -1.20
C ILE A 19 0.12 5.18 -0.45
N GLN A 20 1.04 4.43 -1.03
CA GLN A 20 1.63 3.20 -0.49
C GLN A 20 3.15 3.31 -0.46
N SER A 21 3.80 2.50 0.39
CA SER A 21 5.26 2.47 0.53
C SER A 21 5.99 2.34 -0.81
N ASN A 22 5.40 1.62 -1.76
CA ASN A 22 6.02 1.35 -3.06
C ASN A 22 5.96 2.57 -4.02
N ASP A 23 5.22 3.62 -3.66
CA ASP A 23 5.16 4.86 -4.43
C ASP A 23 6.38 5.76 -4.20
N CYS A 24 7.25 5.42 -3.22
CA CYS A 24 8.51 6.11 -3.03
C CYS A 24 9.53 5.72 -4.12
N HIS A 25 10.29 6.70 -4.62
CA HIS A 25 11.31 6.44 -5.63
C HIS A 25 12.43 5.57 -5.05
N ARG A 26 12.39 4.27 -5.42
CA ARG A 26 13.39 3.22 -5.23
C ARG A 26 13.69 2.84 -3.76
N PRO A 27 13.16 1.69 -3.26
CA PRO A 27 13.56 1.16 -1.96
C PRO A 27 15.06 0.82 -1.94
N LEU A 28 15.79 1.33 -0.95
CA LEU A 28 17.21 1.05 -0.77
C LEU A 28 17.38 -0.36 -0.20
N GLN A 29 18.09 -1.21 -0.94
CA GLN A 29 18.42 -2.57 -0.50
C GLN A 29 19.89 -2.68 -0.13
N LYS A 30 20.18 -3.11 1.09
CA LYS A 30 21.54 -3.44 1.51
C LYS A 30 21.74 -4.95 1.43
N LYS A 31 22.70 -5.39 0.61
CA LYS A 31 23.12 -6.79 0.57
C LYS A 31 23.81 -7.14 1.88
N ARG A 32 23.29 -8.12 2.62
CA ARG A 32 23.96 -8.73 3.78
C ARG A 32 24.14 -10.23 3.54
N LYS A 33 25.10 -10.81 4.24
CA LYS A 33 25.32 -12.26 4.25
C LYS A 33 24.87 -12.75 5.62
N LYS A 34 23.79 -13.53 5.67
CA LYS A 34 23.36 -14.21 6.90
C LYS A 34 24.07 -15.57 6.97
N SER A 35 24.63 -15.93 8.13
CA SER A 35 25.20 -17.26 8.36
C SER A 35 24.11 -18.23 8.80
N CYS A 36 24.06 -19.40 8.15
CA CYS A 36 23.19 -20.48 8.60
C CYS A 36 23.65 -20.95 10.00
N PRO A 37 22.77 -20.99 11.02
CA PRO A 37 23.15 -21.39 12.38
C PRO A 37 23.56 -22.87 12.49
N GLN A 38 23.21 -23.71 11.51
CA GLN A 38 23.49 -25.16 11.52
C GLN A 38 24.71 -25.57 10.69
N CYS A 39 25.02 -24.86 9.60
CA CYS A 39 26.11 -25.25 8.69
C CYS A 39 27.07 -24.11 8.34
N ASN A 40 26.90 -22.94 8.96
CA ASN A 40 27.73 -21.73 8.81
C ASN A 40 27.91 -21.21 7.37
N LYS A 41 27.13 -21.71 6.40
CA LYS A 41 27.10 -21.18 5.03
C LYS A 41 26.55 -19.76 5.01
N LYS A 42 27.23 -18.88 4.28
CA LYS A 42 26.83 -17.49 4.06
C LYS A 42 25.76 -17.44 2.97
N ILE A 43 24.52 -17.22 3.37
CA ILE A 43 23.37 -17.07 2.46
C ILE A 43 23.25 -15.59 2.09
N PRO A 44 23.23 -15.23 0.79
CA PRO A 44 22.94 -13.86 0.39
C PRO A 44 21.53 -13.50 0.84
N SER A 45 21.40 -12.45 1.64
CA SER A 45 20.12 -11.91 2.08
C SER A 45 20.05 -10.44 1.71
N HIS A 46 18.89 -10.02 1.21
CA HIS A 46 18.59 -8.61 1.02
C HIS A 46 17.92 -8.10 2.29
N GLU A 47 18.49 -7.07 2.89
CA GLU A 47 17.85 -6.33 3.98
C GLU A 47 17.31 -5.04 3.38
N GLU A 48 15.98 -4.88 3.44
CA GLU A 48 15.31 -3.63 3.13
C GLU A 48 15.73 -2.58 4.17
N LYS A 49 16.15 -1.39 3.72
CA LYS A 49 16.51 -0.28 4.58
C LYS A 49 15.78 0.98 4.16
N GLU A 50 15.47 1.83 5.16
CA GLU A 50 15.04 3.23 5.00
C GLU A 50 13.66 3.46 4.36
N SER A 51 12.84 2.43 4.16
CA SER A 51 11.51 2.59 3.56
C SER A 51 10.55 3.40 4.43
N ASP A 52 10.57 3.21 5.75
CA ASP A 52 9.62 3.90 6.64
C ASP A 52 9.90 5.41 6.74
N VAL A 53 11.17 5.81 6.89
CA VAL A 53 11.55 7.24 6.95
C VAL A 53 11.29 7.92 5.61
N SER A 54 11.68 7.28 4.51
CA SER A 54 11.49 7.82 3.17
C SER A 54 10.01 8.00 2.85
N PHE A 55 9.17 7.06 3.27
CA PHE A 55 7.73 7.14 3.09
C PHE A 55 7.11 8.30 3.89
N GLY A 56 7.54 8.49 5.14
CA GLY A 56 7.12 9.63 5.97
C GLY A 56 7.46 10.98 5.32
N ILE A 57 8.70 11.13 4.85
CA ILE A 57 9.17 12.34 4.15
C ILE A 57 8.34 12.58 2.89
N TYR A 58 8.06 11.53 2.12
CA TYR A 58 7.27 11.63 0.90
C TYR A 58 5.86 12.18 1.17
N ILE A 59 5.17 11.69 2.21
CA ILE A 59 3.83 12.17 2.59
C ILE A 59 3.86 13.67 2.90
N VAL A 60 4.83 14.12 3.70
CA VAL A 60 4.97 15.55 4.06
C VAL A 60 5.30 16.38 2.82
N HIS A 61 6.21 15.92 1.97
CA HIS A 61 6.55 16.61 0.74
C HIS A 61 5.33 16.75 -0.19
N GLN A 62 4.53 15.69 -0.36
CA GLN A 62 3.30 15.74 -1.16
C GLN A 62 2.28 16.70 -0.57
N ALA A 63 2.15 16.80 0.76
CA ALA A 63 1.30 17.79 1.39
C ALA A 63 1.78 19.22 1.11
N HIS A 64 3.11 19.43 1.14
CA HIS A 64 3.74 20.72 0.89
C HIS A 64 3.58 21.23 -0.55
N ILE A 65 3.75 20.34 -1.55
CA ILE A 65 3.62 20.71 -2.97
C ILE A 65 2.18 20.66 -3.49
N ASP A 66 1.20 20.59 -2.59
CA ASP A 66 -0.23 20.49 -2.93
C ASP A 66 -0.59 19.23 -3.76
N GLY A 67 0.19 18.14 -3.62
CA GLY A 67 0.10 16.94 -4.46
C GLY A 67 -1.09 16.00 -4.18
N PHE A 68 -1.92 16.31 -3.19
CA PHE A 68 -3.20 15.66 -2.91
C PHE A 68 -4.09 16.58 -2.07
N ASP A 69 -5.40 16.49 -2.17
CA ASP A 69 -6.35 17.04 -1.20
C ASP A 69 -6.82 15.98 -0.22
N LYS A 70 -6.97 14.74 -0.71
CA LYS A 70 -7.30 13.57 0.09
C LYS A 70 -6.30 12.46 -0.17
N ALA A 71 -5.65 11.95 0.87
CA ALA A 71 -4.73 10.83 0.78
C ALA A 71 -5.27 9.60 1.49
N PHE A 72 -5.33 8.47 0.79
CA PHE A 72 -5.54 7.16 1.39
C PHE A 72 -4.19 6.47 1.61
N ILE A 73 -3.80 6.30 2.87
CA ILE A 73 -2.52 5.68 3.22
C ILE A 73 -2.77 4.24 3.67
N ILE A 74 -2.21 3.28 2.95
CA ILE A 74 -2.35 1.87 3.30
C ILE A 74 -1.20 1.46 4.23
N THR A 75 -1.47 1.45 5.54
CA THR A 75 -0.48 1.03 6.54
C THR A 75 -1.17 0.49 7.80
N ALA A 76 -0.46 -0.35 8.55
CA ALA A 76 -0.83 -0.78 9.90
C ALA A 76 0.18 -0.32 10.96
N ASP A 77 1.19 0.44 10.55
CA ASP A 77 2.30 0.84 11.38
C ASP A 77 1.99 2.15 12.12
N SER A 78 2.04 2.09 13.45
CA SER A 78 1.82 3.24 14.34
C SER A 78 2.92 4.28 14.22
N ASP A 79 4.08 3.94 13.69
CA ASP A 79 5.24 4.84 13.60
C ASP A 79 5.00 5.99 12.62
N PHE A 80 3.97 5.89 11.76
CA PHE A 80 3.52 6.99 10.89
C PHE A 80 2.58 7.99 11.57
N LEU A 81 2.13 7.73 12.79
CA LEU A 81 1.25 8.67 13.52
C LEU A 81 1.82 10.09 13.62
N PRO A 82 3.11 10.30 13.97
CA PRO A 82 3.69 11.64 14.03
C PRO A 82 3.63 12.37 12.68
N VAL A 83 3.89 11.65 11.57
CA VAL A 83 3.83 12.21 10.21
C VAL A 83 2.42 12.66 9.88
N ILE A 84 1.41 11.84 10.17
CA ILE A 84 0.02 12.17 9.84
C ILE A 84 -0.50 13.31 10.70
N LYS A 85 -0.13 13.34 11.99
CA LYS A 85 -0.46 14.46 12.89
C LYS A 85 0.15 15.76 12.39
N LEU A 86 1.43 15.75 12.00
CA LEU A 86 2.11 16.90 11.44
C LEU A 86 1.39 17.41 10.18
N VAL A 87 1.01 16.53 9.26
CA VAL A 87 0.28 16.97 8.06
C VAL A 87 -1.08 17.55 8.41
N SER A 88 -1.81 16.93 9.34
CA SER A 88 -3.13 17.41 9.76
C SER A 88 -3.06 18.77 10.46
N GLU A 89 -1.98 19.04 11.20
CA GLU A 89 -1.75 20.29 11.92
C GLU A 89 -1.34 21.43 10.99
N TYR A 90 -0.34 21.20 10.13
CA TYR A 90 0.23 22.25 9.27
C TYR A 90 -0.50 22.43 7.94
N PHE A 91 -1.24 21.42 7.48
CA PHE A 91 -1.99 21.45 6.24
C PHE A 91 -3.47 21.08 6.49
N PRO A 92 -4.25 21.92 7.19
CA PRO A 92 -5.60 21.58 7.65
C PRO A 92 -6.62 21.35 6.54
N LYS A 93 -6.32 21.78 5.30
CA LYS A 93 -7.15 21.50 4.11
C LYS A 93 -6.97 20.08 3.59
N LYS A 94 -5.93 19.38 4.02
CA LYS A 94 -5.55 18.04 3.56
C LYS A 94 -6.21 16.98 4.43
N GLU A 95 -6.90 16.03 3.80
CA GLU A 95 -7.56 14.93 4.50
C GLU A 95 -6.75 13.64 4.34
N ILE A 96 -6.33 13.04 5.45
CA ILE A 96 -5.66 11.72 5.44
C ILE A 96 -6.60 10.66 6.00
N HIS A 97 -6.76 9.58 5.25
CA HIS A 97 -7.51 8.39 5.63
C HIS A 97 -6.59 7.17 5.66
N LEU A 98 -6.56 6.48 6.79
CA LEU A 98 -5.79 5.25 6.92
C LEU A 98 -6.59 4.02 6.47
N LEU A 99 -6.02 3.22 5.58
CA LEU A 99 -6.56 1.93 5.18
C LEU A 99 -5.71 0.81 5.77
N ILE A 100 -6.22 0.16 6.80
CA ILE A 100 -5.47 -0.86 7.53
C ILE A 100 -5.66 -2.23 6.86
N PRO A 101 -4.56 -2.92 6.48
CA PRO A 101 -4.59 -4.26 5.89
C PRO A 101 -5.36 -5.30 6.73
N PRO A 102 -5.89 -6.36 6.09
CA PRO A 102 -6.54 -7.46 6.81
C PRO A 102 -5.56 -8.12 7.80
N GLY A 103 -6.11 -8.62 8.91
CA GLY A 103 -5.33 -9.26 9.98
C GLY A 103 -4.66 -8.29 10.96
N ARG A 104 -4.32 -7.06 10.54
CA ARG A 104 -3.62 -6.08 11.40
C ARG A 104 -4.51 -5.05 12.09
N TYR A 105 -5.79 -4.97 11.72
CA TYR A 105 -6.73 -4.01 12.32
C TYR A 105 -6.88 -4.14 13.84
N LYS A 106 -6.83 -5.36 14.38
CA LYS A 106 -7.01 -5.57 15.83
C LYS A 106 -5.82 -5.08 16.65
N THR A 107 -4.61 -5.23 16.12
CA THR A 107 -3.34 -4.87 16.78
C THR A 107 -3.05 -3.37 16.67
N SER A 108 -3.56 -2.69 15.64
CA SER A 108 -3.41 -1.25 15.44
C SER A 108 -4.46 -0.43 16.22
N ARG A 109 -4.47 -0.48 17.55
CA ARG A 109 -5.40 0.33 18.38
C ARG A 109 -5.10 1.82 18.31
N ASP A 110 -3.83 2.19 18.40
CA ASP A 110 -3.42 3.60 18.48
C ASP A 110 -3.73 4.39 17.20
N LEU A 111 -3.55 3.74 16.04
CA LEU A 111 -3.94 4.29 14.74
C LEU A 111 -5.45 4.57 14.65
N ARG A 112 -6.28 3.68 15.19
CA ARG A 112 -7.74 3.77 15.07
C ARG A 112 -8.34 4.90 15.90
N ASN A 113 -7.77 5.16 17.06
CA ASN A 113 -8.26 6.19 17.97
C ASN A 113 -7.74 7.58 17.57
N SER A 114 -6.61 7.65 16.86
CA SER A 114 -5.96 8.94 16.56
C SER A 114 -6.45 9.58 15.26
N ILE A 115 -6.77 8.79 14.23
CA ILE A 115 -7.06 9.29 12.88
C ILE A 115 -8.20 8.47 12.25
N LYS A 116 -8.96 9.09 11.33
CA LYS A 116 -9.96 8.40 10.52
C LYS A 116 -9.32 7.20 9.82
N SER A 117 -9.78 6.01 10.15
CA SER A 117 -9.24 4.76 9.62
C SER A 117 -10.34 3.78 9.24
N SER A 118 -10.05 2.93 8.26
CA SER A 118 -10.95 1.89 7.77
C SER A 118 -10.18 0.60 7.53
N LYS A 119 -10.84 -0.53 7.79
CA LYS A 119 -10.26 -1.86 7.55
C LYS A 119 -10.46 -2.28 6.10
N ILE A 120 -9.40 -2.72 5.44
CA ILE A 120 -9.51 -3.50 4.19
C ILE A 120 -10.07 -4.89 4.54
N LYS A 121 -11.30 -5.16 4.10
CA LYS A 121 -12.00 -6.42 4.35
C LYS A 121 -11.61 -7.45 3.31
N ARG A 122 -11.72 -8.75 3.67
CA ARG A 122 -11.44 -9.85 2.75
C ARG A 122 -12.26 -9.77 1.46
N LYS A 123 -13.56 -9.47 1.59
CA LYS A 123 -14.46 -9.21 0.46
C LYS A 123 -14.00 -8.09 -0.48
N HIS A 124 -13.28 -7.07 0.02
CA HIS A 124 -12.75 -6.01 -0.85
C HIS A 124 -11.63 -6.58 -1.72
N LEU A 125 -10.79 -7.45 -1.19
CA LEU A 125 -9.73 -8.10 -1.97
C LEU A 125 -10.33 -9.06 -3.01
N GLU A 126 -11.28 -9.90 -2.60
CA GLU A 126 -11.92 -10.89 -3.46
C GLU A 126 -12.68 -10.24 -4.63
N ASN A 127 -13.38 -9.13 -4.39
CA ASN A 127 -14.12 -8.41 -5.43
C ASN A 127 -13.24 -7.55 -6.36
N ASN A 128 -11.97 -7.32 -5.99
CA ASN A 128 -11.04 -6.47 -6.75
C ASN A 128 -9.80 -7.24 -7.19
N LEU A 129 -9.93 -8.55 -7.41
CA LEU A 129 -8.87 -9.36 -8.00
C LEU A 129 -8.76 -9.03 -9.49
N PHE A 130 -7.53 -9.10 -10.01
CA PHE A 130 -7.33 -9.15 -11.45
C PHE A 130 -8.06 -10.37 -12.05
N PRO A 131 -8.47 -10.28 -13.33
CA PRO A 131 -8.90 -11.44 -14.10
C PRO A 131 -7.87 -12.56 -14.02
N GLU A 132 -8.31 -13.81 -14.24
CA GLU A 132 -7.41 -14.97 -14.20
C GLU A 132 -6.20 -14.80 -15.14
N ARG A 133 -6.41 -14.16 -16.28
CA ARG A 133 -5.37 -13.87 -17.27
C ARG A 133 -5.39 -12.38 -17.61
N VAL A 134 -4.22 -11.76 -17.52
CA VAL A 134 -4.00 -10.36 -17.88
C VAL A 134 -2.92 -10.32 -18.95
N ARG A 135 -3.09 -9.46 -19.96
CA ARG A 135 -2.08 -9.22 -20.98
C ARG A 135 -1.21 -8.03 -20.55
N ASN A 136 0.12 -8.17 -20.59
CA ASN A 136 1.04 -7.06 -20.36
C ASN A 136 1.19 -6.19 -21.62
N ASP A 137 1.87 -5.05 -21.50
CA ASP A 137 2.12 -4.14 -22.64
C ASP A 137 2.97 -4.78 -23.74
N SER A 138 3.77 -5.80 -23.41
CA SER A 138 4.58 -6.59 -24.34
C SER A 138 3.78 -7.68 -25.10
N GLY A 139 2.54 -7.95 -24.71
CA GLY A 139 1.66 -8.96 -25.30
C GLY A 139 1.65 -10.34 -24.61
N ASP A 140 2.50 -10.56 -23.60
CA ASP A 140 2.53 -11.80 -22.82
C ASP A 140 1.28 -11.95 -21.94
N ILE A 141 0.84 -13.20 -21.77
CA ILE A 141 -0.27 -13.54 -20.88
C ILE A 141 0.29 -13.91 -19.51
N ILE A 142 -0.06 -13.11 -18.50
CA ILE A 142 0.24 -13.36 -17.10
C ILE A 142 -0.98 -13.98 -16.44
N THR A 143 -0.79 -15.17 -15.87
CA THR A 143 -1.85 -15.88 -15.13
C THR A 143 -1.76 -15.54 -13.64
N ARG A 144 -2.91 -15.26 -13.03
CA ARG A 144 -3.02 -15.02 -11.60
C ARG A 144 -2.57 -16.27 -10.82
N PRO A 145 -1.67 -16.15 -9.82
CA PRO A 145 -1.26 -17.29 -9.01
C PRO A 145 -2.44 -17.90 -8.22
N GLU A 146 -2.44 -19.23 -8.07
CA GLU A 146 -3.50 -19.99 -7.37
C GLU A 146 -3.78 -19.48 -5.95
N LYS A 147 -2.75 -19.01 -5.25
CA LYS A 147 -2.88 -18.43 -3.89
C LYS A 147 -3.84 -17.24 -3.83
N TYR A 148 -4.05 -16.53 -4.93
CA TYR A 148 -4.95 -15.38 -5.03
C TYR A 148 -6.30 -15.73 -5.62
N GLN A 149 -6.57 -17.01 -5.87
CA GLN A 149 -7.86 -17.45 -6.37
C GLN A 149 -8.93 -17.17 -5.30
N PRO A 150 -10.05 -16.52 -5.66
CA PRO A 150 -11.14 -16.32 -4.72
C PRO A 150 -11.64 -17.71 -4.31
N LEU A 151 -11.93 -17.87 -3.01
CA LEU A 151 -12.56 -19.09 -2.53
C LEU A 151 -13.89 -19.24 -3.27
N LEU A 152 -14.17 -20.44 -3.80
CA LEU A 152 -15.42 -20.76 -4.46
C LEU A 152 -16.57 -20.30 -3.53
N GLN A 153 -17.37 -19.35 -4.01
CA GLN A 153 -18.61 -18.98 -3.34
C GLN A 153 -19.61 -20.09 -3.67
N GLU A 154 -19.91 -20.95 -2.69
CA GLU A 154 -21.10 -21.80 -2.70
C GLU A 154 -22.37 -20.94 -2.55
#